data_AF-A0A7M3Y524-F1
#
_entry.id   AF-A0A7M3Y524-F1
#
_cell.length_a   1.000
_cell.length_b   1.000
_cell.length_c   1.000
_cell.angle_alpha   90.00
_cell.angle_beta   90.00
_cell.angle_gamma   90.00
#
_symmetry.space_group_name_H-M   'P 1'
#
loop_
_entity.id
_entity.type
_entity.pdbx_description
1 polymer ?
#
loop_
_entity_poly.entity_id
_entity_poly.type
_entity_poly.pdbx_seq_one_letter_code
_entity_poly.pdbx_strand_id
1 'polypeptide(L)'
;QRRSFEADLAVSLECPSPTEAMQAVRSTLEGHTALPVGGEEATGETMHGVFIRAPRFTDEPRRGKVIARLDGEPVGILDGARLALTCHPELTHDRRFHRWLLSEAASHKAGR
;
A
#
# COMPACT_ATOMS: atom_id res chain seq x y z
N GLN A 1 18.22 -5.70 -4.88
CA GLN A 1 18.83 -6.40 -3.72
C GLN A 1 18.41 -7.87 -3.75
N ARG A 2 19.30 -8.85 -3.44
CA ARG A 2 19.00 -10.30 -3.58
C ARG A 2 18.43 -10.98 -2.32
N ARG A 3 18.16 -10.23 -1.25
CA ARG A 3 17.68 -10.79 0.03
C ARG A 3 16.21 -10.41 0.21
N SER A 4 15.43 -11.36 0.72
CA SER A 4 14.06 -11.10 1.18
C SER A 4 14.10 -10.71 2.66
N PHE A 5 13.35 -9.68 3.03
CA PHE A 5 13.28 -9.19 4.41
C PHE A 5 12.00 -8.38 4.61
N GLU A 6 11.72 -8.06 5.87
CA GLU A 6 10.60 -7.24 6.30
C GLU A 6 11.13 -6.11 7.18
N ALA A 7 10.56 -4.91 7.06
CA ALA A 7 10.99 -3.74 7.82
C ALA A 7 9.88 -2.68 7.92
N ASP A 8 9.92 -1.88 8.98
CA ASP A 8 9.05 -0.73 9.15
C ASP A 8 9.47 0.43 8.25
N LEU A 9 8.49 1.04 7.60
CA LEU A 9 8.67 2.12 6.64
C LEU A 9 8.12 3.43 7.20
N ALA A 10 8.90 4.50 7.05
CA ALA A 10 8.42 5.85 7.27
C ALA A 10 7.62 6.30 6.05
N VAL A 11 6.30 6.43 6.19
CA VAL A 11 5.38 6.78 5.10
C VAL A 11 4.76 8.14 5.37
N SER A 12 4.85 9.04 4.38
CA SER A 12 4.29 10.39 4.40
C SER A 12 3.11 10.56 3.44
N LEU A 13 2.54 9.44 2.98
CA LEU A 13 1.37 9.43 2.12
C LEU A 13 0.10 9.51 2.96
N GLU A 14 -0.71 10.53 2.72
CA GLU A 14 -2.05 10.63 3.30
C GLU A 14 -2.94 9.56 2.66
N CYS A 15 -3.37 8.59 3.49
CA CYS A 15 -4.23 7.49 3.06
C CYS A 15 -5.60 7.65 3.71
N PRO A 16 -6.71 7.49 2.96
CA PRO A 16 -8.03 7.58 3.54
C PRO A 16 -8.24 6.48 4.59
N SER A 17 -8.98 6.80 5.64
CA SER A 17 -9.33 5.87 6.70
C SER A 17 -10.15 4.69 6.14
N PRO A 18 -10.09 3.51 6.78
CA PRO A 18 -10.95 2.39 6.40
C PRO A 18 -12.42 2.82 6.48
N THR A 19 -13.17 2.64 5.39
CA THR A 19 -14.63 2.75 5.44
C THR A 19 -15.15 1.44 6.04
N GLU A 20 -15.99 1.51 7.08
CA GLU A 20 -16.60 0.34 7.75
C GLU A 20 -17.38 -0.60 6.79
N ALA A 21 -17.69 -0.12 5.58
CA ALA A 21 -18.56 -0.78 4.62
C ALA A 21 -18.10 -2.15 4.08
N MET A 22 -16.84 -2.57 4.30
CA MET A 22 -16.29 -3.76 3.62
C MET A 22 -16.45 -5.07 4.39
N GLN A 23 -16.98 -5.06 5.62
CA GLN A 23 -17.22 -6.28 6.41
C GLN A 23 -18.40 -7.12 5.92
N ALA A 24 -19.21 -6.63 4.97
CA ALA A 24 -20.47 -7.25 4.58
C ALA A 24 -20.46 -7.92 3.19
N VAL A 25 -19.30 -8.32 2.65
CA VAL A 25 -19.27 -9.13 1.42
C VAL A 25 -19.57 -10.58 1.77
N ARG A 26 -20.86 -10.85 1.96
CA ARG A 26 -21.43 -12.18 2.11
C ARG A 26 -21.32 -12.90 0.76
N SER A 27 -20.63 -14.03 0.75
CA SER A 27 -20.40 -14.93 -0.39
C SER A 27 -21.57 -14.98 -1.39
N THR A 28 -21.27 -14.77 -2.67
CA THR A 28 -22.21 -14.89 -3.80
C THR A 28 -22.26 -16.30 -4.41
N LEU A 29 -21.54 -17.28 -3.85
CA LEU A 29 -21.68 -18.69 -4.24
C LEU A 29 -22.58 -19.43 -3.26
N GLU A 30 -23.68 -20.00 -3.78
CA GLU A 30 -24.64 -20.79 -2.99
C GLU A 30 -23.91 -21.89 -2.19
N GLY A 31 -24.16 -21.91 -0.87
CA GLY A 31 -23.63 -22.94 0.02
C GLY A 31 -22.19 -22.75 0.51
N HIS A 32 -21.48 -21.69 0.07
CA HIS A 32 -20.11 -21.43 0.52
C HIS A 32 -20.04 -20.23 1.47
N THR A 33 -19.47 -20.43 2.66
CA THR A 33 -19.07 -19.32 3.55
C THR A 33 -17.60 -19.03 3.31
N ALA A 34 -17.27 -17.81 2.88
CA ALA A 34 -15.89 -17.37 2.76
C ALA A 34 -15.23 -17.40 4.14
N LEU A 35 -14.02 -17.96 4.23
CA LEU A 35 -13.19 -17.85 5.42
C LEU A 35 -12.90 -16.36 5.66
N PRO A 36 -13.13 -15.84 6.87
CA PRO A 36 -12.75 -14.47 7.18
C PRO A 36 -11.23 -14.35 7.06
N VAL A 37 -10.76 -13.66 6.02
CA VAL A 37 -9.35 -13.29 5.88
C VAL A 37 -9.16 -11.98 6.66
N GLY A 38 -8.94 -12.12 7.96
CA GLY A 38 -8.77 -11.02 8.90
C GLY A 38 -7.30 -10.75 9.26
N GLY A 39 -7.06 -9.57 9.81
CA GLY A 39 -5.81 -9.09 10.40
C GLY A 39 -6.01 -7.64 10.78
N GLU A 40 -5.57 -7.24 11.98
CA GLU A 40 -5.67 -5.84 12.39
C GLU A 40 -4.78 -4.98 11.50
N GLU A 41 -5.35 -3.90 10.98
CA GLU A 41 -4.55 -2.89 10.31
C GLU A 41 -3.74 -2.13 11.36
N ALA A 42 -2.43 -2.03 11.14
CA ALA A 42 -1.58 -1.22 11.98
C ALA A 42 -2.05 0.25 11.95
N THR A 43 -2.33 0.81 13.12
CA THR A 43 -2.74 2.21 13.30
C THR A 43 -1.56 3.14 13.57
N GLY A 44 -0.33 2.64 13.41
CA GLY A 44 0.91 3.37 13.67
C GLY A 44 1.33 4.33 12.56
N GLU A 45 2.24 5.23 12.91
CA GLU A 45 2.88 6.18 11.99
C GLU A 45 3.77 5.45 10.96
N THR A 46 4.33 4.30 11.33
CA THR A 46 5.10 3.43 10.44
C THR A 46 4.20 2.40 9.75
N MET A 47 4.67 1.89 8.62
CA MET A 47 3.96 0.91 7.84
C MET A 47 4.87 -0.29 7.58
N HIS A 48 4.36 -1.50 7.80
CA HIS A 48 5.12 -2.72 7.58
C HIS A 48 5.38 -2.93 6.08
N GLY A 49 6.64 -3.14 5.70
CA GLY A 49 7.05 -3.36 4.32
C GLY A 49 7.67 -4.75 4.13
N VAL A 50 7.10 -5.53 3.21
CA VAL A 50 7.64 -6.84 2.80
C VAL A 50 8.44 -6.67 1.50
N PHE A 51 9.71 -7.06 1.49
CA PHE A 51 10.61 -6.92 0.35
C PHE A 51 11.07 -8.29 -0.14
N ILE A 52 10.72 -8.64 -1.38
CA ILE A 52 11.09 -9.93 -1.99
C ILE A 52 11.86 -9.65 -3.27
N ARG A 53 13.19 -9.85 -3.23
CA ARG A 53 14.10 -9.52 -4.35
C ARG A 53 13.86 -8.10 -4.88
N ALA A 54 13.58 -7.17 -3.96
CA ALA A 54 13.13 -5.84 -4.31
C ALA A 54 14.16 -5.08 -5.15
N PRO A 55 13.71 -4.34 -6.19
CA PRO A 55 14.55 -3.37 -6.87
C PRO A 55 14.91 -2.22 -5.91
N ARG A 56 15.93 -1.44 -6.29
CA ARG A 56 16.36 -0.25 -5.55
C ARG A 56 16.35 0.94 -6.49
N PHE A 57 15.96 2.10 -5.98
CA PHE A 57 16.20 3.34 -6.70
C PHE A 57 17.70 3.68 -6.59
N THR A 58 18.35 3.96 -7.72
CA THR A 58 19.78 4.30 -7.74
C THR A 58 20.02 5.76 -7.42
N ASP A 59 19.03 6.61 -7.70
CA ASP A 59 19.09 8.06 -7.59
C ASP A 59 17.79 8.60 -7.01
N GLU A 60 17.87 9.78 -6.39
CA GLU A 60 16.69 10.51 -5.95
C GLU A 60 15.84 10.92 -7.17
N PRO A 61 14.49 10.82 -7.11
CA PRO A 61 13.66 11.19 -8.24
C PRO A 61 13.86 12.65 -8.65
N ARG A 62 14.17 12.90 -9.93
CA ARG A 62 14.19 14.26 -10.50
C ARG A 62 12.81 14.92 -10.52
N ARG A 63 11.75 14.10 -10.53
CA ARG A 63 10.35 14.50 -10.50
C ARG A 63 9.56 13.47 -9.68
N GLY A 64 8.57 13.95 -8.94
CA GLY A 64 7.79 13.14 -8.01
C GLY A 64 8.27 13.31 -6.57
N LYS A 65 7.41 12.95 -5.62
CA LYS A 65 7.66 13.04 -4.18
C LYS A 65 8.04 11.65 -3.66
N VAL A 66 9.13 11.57 -2.89
CA VAL A 66 9.40 10.37 -2.10
C VAL A 66 8.39 10.32 -0.96
N ILE A 67 7.56 9.27 -0.97
CA ILE A 67 6.46 9.10 -0.01
C ILE A 67 6.75 8.03 1.02
N ALA A 68 7.69 7.11 0.75
CA ALA A 68 8.10 6.07 1.69
C ALA A 68 9.62 5.92 1.70
N ARG A 69 10.21 5.83 2.89
CA ARG A 69 11.64 5.57 3.09
C ARG A 69 11.88 4.41 4.05
N LEU A 70 12.96 3.67 3.78
CA LEU A 70 13.54 2.66 4.66
C LEU A 70 14.96 3.12 5.00
N ASP A 71 15.24 3.43 6.27
CA ASP A 71 16.58 3.89 6.72
C ASP A 71 17.19 5.01 5.86
N GLY A 72 16.34 5.93 5.37
CA GLY A 72 16.74 7.04 4.49
C GLY A 72 16.73 6.70 2.99
N GLU A 73 16.72 5.43 2.60
CA GLU A 73 16.62 4.99 1.19
C GLU A 73 15.17 5.14 0.71
N PRO A 74 14.92 5.75 -0.47
CA PRO A 74 13.58 5.78 -1.05
C PRO A 74 13.11 4.36 -1.37
N VAL A 75 11.87 4.03 -0.99
CA VAL A 75 11.20 2.76 -1.31
C VAL A 75 9.81 2.96 -1.89
N GLY A 76 9.32 4.21 -1.87
CA GLY A 76 8.08 4.61 -2.52
C GLY A 76 8.14 6.02 -3.10
N ILE A 77 7.66 6.17 -4.34
CA ILE A 77 7.65 7.44 -5.07
C ILE A 77 6.25 7.67 -5.65
N LEU A 78 5.77 8.90 -5.53
CA LEU A 78 4.54 9.37 -6.14
C LEU A 78 4.85 10.44 -7.21
N ASP A 79 4.54 10.15 -8.47
CA ASP A 79 4.67 11.10 -9.59
C ASP A 79 3.31 11.33 -10.27
N GLY A 80 2.63 12.41 -9.91
CA GLY A 80 1.25 12.66 -10.31
C GLY A 80 0.34 11.53 -9.81
N ALA A 81 -0.36 10.85 -10.73
CA ALA A 81 -1.23 9.71 -10.41
C ALA A 81 -0.51 8.35 -10.42
N ARG A 82 0.83 8.33 -10.42
CA ARG A 82 1.63 7.09 -10.47
C ARG A 82 2.32 6.87 -9.14
N LEU A 83 1.92 5.79 -8.46
CA LEU A 83 2.56 5.30 -7.24
C LEU A 83 3.47 4.13 -7.59
N ALA A 84 4.75 4.24 -7.28
CA ALA A 84 5.73 3.18 -7.40
C ALA A 84 6.21 2.77 -6.01
N LEU A 85 6.20 1.48 -5.72
CA LEU A 85 6.67 0.88 -4.47
C LEU A 85 7.65 -0.25 -4.79
N THR A 86 8.70 -0.40 -3.98
CA THR A 86 9.63 -1.53 -4.09
C THR A 86 9.26 -2.69 -3.17
N CYS A 87 8.33 -2.47 -2.24
CA CYS A 87 7.78 -3.49 -1.34
C CYS A 87 6.49 -4.11 -1.92
N HIS A 88 6.01 -5.14 -1.23
CA HIS A 88 4.80 -5.89 -1.52
C HIS A 88 3.72 -5.61 -0.47
N PRO A 89 2.95 -4.50 -0.61
CA PRO A 89 1.93 -4.16 0.38
C PRO A 89 0.80 -5.18 0.46
N GLU A 90 0.59 -5.98 -0.59
CA GLU A 90 -0.40 -7.06 -0.65
C GLU A 90 -0.10 -8.21 0.30
N LEU A 91 1.16 -8.35 0.73
CA LEU A 91 1.61 -9.36 1.68
C LEU A 91 1.53 -8.87 3.13
N THR A 92 0.89 -7.72 3.36
CA THR A 92 0.70 -7.13 4.68
C THR A 92 -0.79 -6.95 4.96
N HIS A 93 -1.15 -6.84 6.24
CA HIS A 93 -2.52 -6.50 6.61
C HIS A 93 -2.83 -5.01 6.45
N ASP A 94 -1.80 -4.18 6.23
CA ASP A 94 -1.94 -2.74 6.05
C ASP A 94 -2.43 -2.40 4.64
N ARG A 95 -3.69 -1.98 4.53
CA ARG A 95 -4.31 -1.66 3.24
C ARG A 95 -4.24 -0.17 2.91
N ARG A 96 -3.45 0.65 3.61
CA ARG A 96 -3.33 2.10 3.36
C ARG A 96 -3.01 2.42 1.89
N PHE A 97 -2.02 1.77 1.29
CA PHE A 97 -1.69 1.98 -0.13
C PHE A 97 -2.79 1.54 -1.09
N HIS A 98 -3.44 0.41 -0.81
CA HIS A 98 -4.55 -0.08 -1.63
C HIS A 98 -5.74 0.89 -1.58
N ARG A 99 -6.07 1.40 -0.39
CA ARG A 99 -7.12 2.41 -0.21
C ARG A 99 -6.79 3.70 -0.96
N TRP A 100 -5.55 4.18 -0.85
CA TRP A 100 -5.11 5.34 -1.61
C TRP A 100 -5.31 5.12 -3.11
N LEU A 101 -4.85 3.97 -3.65
CA LEU A 101 -4.98 3.66 -5.07
C LEU A 101 -6.44 3.67 -5.54
N LEU A 102 -7.35 3.05 -4.77
CA LEU A 102 -8.77 3.00 -5.10
C LEU A 102 -9.44 4.38 -5.00
N SER A 103 -9.07 5.17 -3.98
CA SER A 103 -9.55 6.54 -3.80
C SER A 103 -9.16 7.45 -4.95
N GLU A 104 -7.89 7.38 -5.38
CA GLU A 104 -7.41 8.13 -6.54
C GLU A 104 -8.10 7.68 -7.82
N ALA A 105 -8.22 6.37 -8.05
CA ALA A 105 -8.90 5.84 -9.24
C ALA A 105 -10.37 6.28 -9.31
N ALA A 106 -11.08 6.31 -8.18
CA ALA A 106 -12.45 6.80 -8.10
C ALA A 106 -12.54 8.31 -8.40
N SER A 107 -11.63 9.11 -7.83
CA SER A 107 -11.58 10.56 -8.05
C SER A 107 -11.30 10.92 -9.51
N HIS A 108 -10.37 10.20 -10.16
CA HIS A 108 -10.05 10.40 -11.57
C HIS A 108 -11.16 9.95 -12.52
N LYS A 109 -12.04 9.03 -12.12
CA LYS A 109 -13.23 8.65 -12.89
C LYS A 109 -14.30 9.76 -12.86
N ALA A 110 -14.44 10.47 -11.75
CA ALA A 110 -15.41 11.55 -11.59
C ALA A 110 -15.03 12.83 -12.36
N GLY A 111 -13.74 13.00 -12.68
CA GLY A 111 -13.23 14.14 -13.45
C GLY A 111 -13.15 13.94 -14.96
N ARG A 112 -13.75 12.87 -15.51
CA ARG A 112 -13.74 12.52 -16.93
C ARG A 112 -15.17 12.46 -17.47
#